data_AF-A0A351HYP6-F1
#
_entry.id   AF-A0A351HYP6-F1
#
_cell.length_a   1.000
_cell.length_b   1.000
_cell.length_c   1.000
_cell.angle_alpha   90.00
_cell.angle_beta   90.00
_cell.angle_gamma   90.00
#
_symmetry.space_group_name_H-M   'P 1'
#
loop_
_entity.id
_entity.type
_entity.pdbx_description
1 polymer ?
#
loop_
_entity_poly.entity_id
_entity_poly.type
_entity_poly.pdbx_seq_one_letter_code
_entity_poly.pdbx_strand_id
1 'polypeptide(L)'
;MTQELFIENNGELIQNTLVKGDLVKAEEQMLKGLKEQLRTNMEKAGLDRIVTNGFKIVIVGETRNTGINIRAMEKAEPELYVRLLNDYLKVSSRKSYLKVEYLS
;
A
#
# COMPACT_ATOMS: atom_id res chain seq x y z
N MET A 1 -12.43 31.53 -0.82
CA MET A 1 -12.38 30.76 -2.08
C MET A 1 -13.44 29.67 -1.96
N THR A 2 -14.44 29.66 -2.83
CA THR A 2 -15.50 28.63 -2.84
C THR A 2 -14.96 27.34 -3.46
N GLN A 3 -15.56 26.19 -3.13
CA GLN A 3 -15.16 24.89 -3.67
C GLN A 3 -15.26 24.84 -5.20
N GLU A 4 -16.30 25.46 -5.76
CA GLU A 4 -16.54 25.56 -7.20
C GLU A 4 -15.40 26.31 -7.91
N LEU A 5 -14.98 27.45 -7.36
CA LEU A 5 -13.87 28.23 -7.91
C LEU A 5 -12.53 27.50 -7.80
N PHE A 6 -12.35 26.65 -6.77
CA PHE A 6 -11.16 25.82 -6.66
C PHE A 6 -11.13 24.71 -7.72
N ILE A 7 -12.28 24.06 -7.96
CA ILE A 7 -12.42 23.01 -8.99
C ILE A 7 -12.23 23.60 -10.38
N GLU A 8 -12.81 24.77 -10.66
CA GLU A 8 -12.68 25.46 -11.95
C GLU A 8 -11.21 25.82 -12.25
N ASN A 9 -10.50 26.36 -11.26
CA ASN A 9 -9.10 26.73 -11.40
C ASN A 9 -8.11 25.55 -11.44
N ASN A 10 -8.51 24.36 -10.97
CA ASN A 10 -7.63 23.19 -10.85
C ASN A 10 -8.15 21.96 -11.58
N GLY A 11 -9.20 22.08 -12.41
CA GLY A 11 -9.88 20.96 -13.03
C GLY A 11 -8.96 20.08 -13.86
N GLU A 12 -8.08 20.69 -14.67
CA GLU A 12 -7.07 19.98 -15.47
C GLU A 12 -6.07 19.22 -14.59
N LEU A 13 -5.62 19.83 -13.48
CA LEU A 13 -4.70 19.20 -12.54
C LEU A 13 -5.34 18.00 -11.81
N ILE A 14 -6.63 18.12 -11.44
CA ILE A 14 -7.41 17.04 -10.83
C ILE A 14 -7.58 15.88 -11.81
N GLN A 15 -7.95 16.16 -13.07
CA GLN A 15 -8.10 15.12 -14.10
C GLN A 15 -6.77 14.41 -14.39
N ASN A 16 -5.68 15.17 -14.55
CA ASN A 16 -4.36 14.60 -14.81
C ASN A 16 -3.84 13.74 -13.65
N THR A 17 -4.16 14.08 -12.40
CA THR A 17 -3.76 13.26 -11.24
C THR A 17 -4.57 11.97 -11.14
N LEU A 18 -5.86 11.99 -11.49
CA LEU A 18 -6.69 10.79 -11.56
C LEU A 18 -6.23 9.82 -12.66
N VAL A 19 -6.05 10.32 -13.88
CA VAL A 19 -5.59 9.50 -15.02
C VAL A 19 -4.23 8.87 -14.75
N LYS A 20 -3.28 9.64 -14.21
CA LYS A 20 -1.98 9.08 -13.79
C LYS A 20 -2.13 8.04 -12.69
N GLY A 21 -3.03 8.25 -11.73
CA GLY A 21 -3.31 7.28 -10.68
C GLY A 21 -3.82 5.94 -11.23
N ASP A 22 -4.70 5.98 -12.23
CA ASP A 22 -5.23 4.77 -12.85
C ASP A 22 -4.23 4.08 -13.77
N LEU A 23 -3.38 4.83 -14.49
CA LEU A 23 -2.26 4.26 -15.25
C LEU A 23 -1.28 3.53 -14.33
N VAL A 24 -0.92 4.11 -13.18
CA VAL A 24 -0.06 3.44 -12.19
C VAL A 24 -0.70 2.14 -11.69
N LYS A 25 -2.00 2.14 -11.39
CA LYS A 25 -2.71 0.92 -11.00
C LYS A 25 -2.69 -0.14 -12.10
N ALA A 26 -2.89 0.25 -13.36
CA ALA A 26 -2.86 -0.67 -14.49
C ALA A 26 -1.46 -1.27 -14.68
N GLU A 27 -0.40 -0.46 -14.62
CA GLU A 27 0.99 -0.91 -14.67
C GLU A 27 1.35 -1.82 -13.49
N GLU A 28 0.88 -1.50 -12.27
CA GLU A 28 1.06 -2.36 -11.10
C GLU A 28 0.39 -3.72 -11.27
N GLN A 29 -0.80 -3.77 -11.87
CA GLN A 29 -1.50 -5.03 -12.17
C GLN A 29 -0.76 -5.84 -13.23
N MET A 30 -0.32 -5.21 -14.32
CA MET A 30 0.48 -5.87 -15.35
C MET A 30 1.79 -6.41 -14.77
N LEU A 31 2.48 -5.62 -13.95
CA LEU A 31 3.72 -6.02 -13.28
C LEU A 31 3.50 -7.21 -12.33
N LYS A 32 2.38 -7.24 -11.60
CA LYS A 32 2.01 -8.40 -10.77
C LYS A 32 1.84 -9.65 -11.62
N GLY A 33 1.15 -9.55 -12.76
CA GLY A 33 0.97 -10.66 -13.71
C GLY A 33 2.30 -11.19 -14.24
N LEU A 34 3.20 -10.30 -14.65
CA LEU A 34 4.53 -10.67 -15.15
C LEU A 34 5.38 -11.35 -14.06
N LYS A 35 5.34 -10.84 -12.82
CA LYS A 35 6.04 -11.46 -11.68
C LYS A 35 5.50 -12.85 -11.37
N GLU A 36 4.20 -13.05 -11.48
CA GLU A 36 3.56 -14.35 -11.23
C GLU A 36 3.92 -15.38 -12.31
N GLN A 37 3.96 -14.96 -13.57
CA GLN A 37 4.45 -15.79 -14.67
C GLN A 37 5.92 -16.16 -14.46
N LEU A 38 6.76 -15.20 -14.05
CA LEU A 38 8.16 -15.43 -13.76
C LEU A 38 8.35 -16.40 -12.59
N ARG A 39 7.58 -16.24 -11.50
CA ARG A 39 7.57 -17.16 -10.35
C ARG A 39 7.20 -18.58 -10.78
N THR A 40 6.10 -18.74 -11.51
CA THR A 40 5.65 -20.04 -12.02
C THR A 40 6.71 -20.71 -12.90
N ASN A 41 7.39 -19.95 -13.76
CA ASN A 41 8.45 -20.48 -14.61
C ASN A 41 9.68 -20.90 -13.79
N MET A 42 10.03 -20.14 -12.75
CA MET A 42 11.11 -20.49 -11.81
C MET A 42 10.79 -21.75 -11.01
N GLU A 43 9.55 -21.88 -10.50
CA GLU A 43 9.08 -23.06 -9.79
C GLU A 43 9.09 -24.32 -10.68
N LYS A 44 8.62 -24.21 -11.92
CA LYS A 44 8.70 -25.31 -12.91
C LYS A 44 10.12 -25.73 -13.23
N ALA A 45 11.07 -24.79 -13.21
CA ALA A 45 12.48 -25.07 -13.42
C ALA A 45 13.20 -25.57 -12.15
N GLY A 46 12.52 -25.62 -11.00
CA GLY A 46 13.12 -25.99 -9.71
C GLY A 46 14.15 -24.97 -9.22
N LEU A 47 14.02 -23.70 -9.60
CA LEU A 47 14.96 -22.63 -9.27
C LEU A 47 14.37 -21.69 -8.22
N ASP A 48 14.94 -21.68 -7.02
CA ASP A 48 14.52 -20.75 -5.97
C ASP A 48 15.20 -19.38 -6.09
N ARG A 49 16.33 -19.32 -6.80
CA ARG A 49 17.19 -18.14 -6.90
C ARG A 49 17.98 -18.11 -8.21
N ILE A 50 18.00 -16.94 -8.86
CA ILE A 50 18.83 -16.61 -10.02
C ILE A 50 19.69 -15.40 -9.66
N VAL A 51 21.01 -15.51 -9.85
CA VAL A 51 21.96 -14.40 -9.65
C VAL A 51 22.80 -14.25 -10.90
N THR A 52 22.81 -13.05 -11.47
CA THR A 52 23.68 -12.66 -12.58
C THR A 52 24.44 -11.39 -12.21
N ASN A 53 25.36 -10.93 -13.07
CA ASN A 53 26.08 -9.67 -12.86
C ASN A 53 25.17 -8.42 -12.92
N GLY A 54 23.96 -8.53 -13.49
CA GLY A 54 23.03 -7.40 -13.67
C GLY A 54 21.78 -7.44 -12.79
N PHE A 55 21.36 -8.61 -12.31
CA PHE A 55 20.15 -8.73 -11.49
C PHE A 55 20.14 -9.99 -10.61
N LYS A 56 19.32 -9.94 -9.56
CA LYS A 56 19.05 -11.04 -8.65
C LYS A 56 17.54 -11.23 -8.52
N ILE A 57 17.07 -12.44 -8.77
CA ILE A 57 15.67 -12.84 -8.59
C ILE A 57 15.63 -13.96 -7.56
N VAL A 58 14.75 -13.82 -6.55
CA VAL A 58 14.59 -14.80 -5.48
C VAL A 58 13.10 -14.98 -5.23
N ILE A 59 12.65 -16.22 -5.10
CA ILE A 59 11.33 -16.53 -4.58
C ILE A 59 11.40 -16.36 -3.06
N VAL A 60 10.73 -15.34 -2.53
CA VAL A 60 10.63 -15.12 -1.09
C VAL A 60 9.39 -15.86 -0.60
N GLY A 61 9.59 -16.77 0.36
CA GLY A 61 8.49 -17.50 0.99
C GLY A 61 7.53 -16.57 1.73
N GLU A 62 6.32 -17.07 1.95
CA GLU A 62 5.29 -16.35 2.69
C GLU A 62 5.81 -15.98 4.10
N THR A 63 5.74 -14.70 4.44
CA THR A 63 6.04 -14.22 5.78
C THR A 63 4.73 -13.89 6.48
N ARG A 64 4.41 -14.62 7.55
CA ARG A 64 3.22 -14.36 8.35
C ARG A 64 3.50 -13.27 9.38
N ASN A 65 2.87 -12.11 9.22
CA ASN A 65 2.90 -11.04 10.21
C ASN A 65 1.71 -11.19 11.18
N THR A 66 1.99 -11.25 12.48
CA THR A 66 0.96 -11.28 13.53
C THR A 66 0.94 -9.94 14.24
N GLY A 67 -0.22 -9.28 14.22
CA GLY A 67 -0.46 -8.04 14.96
C GLY A 67 -1.62 -8.18 15.92
N ILE A 68 -1.71 -7.28 16.89
CA ILE A 68 -2.83 -7.20 17.83
C ILE A 68 -3.98 -6.43 17.17
N ASN A 69 -5.19 -6.99 17.20
CA ASN A 69 -6.38 -6.27 16.77
C ASN A 69 -6.83 -5.30 17.86
N ILE A 70 -6.33 -4.07 17.79
CA ILE A 70 -6.58 -3.02 18.78
C ILE A 70 -8.08 -2.68 18.90
N ARG A 71 -8.85 -2.72 17.81
CA ARG A 71 -10.30 -2.45 17.85
C ARG A 71 -11.08 -3.54 18.57
N ALA A 72 -10.65 -4.80 18.42
CA ALA A 72 -11.26 -5.89 19.18
C ALA A 72 -10.92 -5.79 20.67
N MET A 73 -9.67 -5.43 20.99
CA MET A 73 -9.20 -5.21 22.36
C MET A 73 -9.94 -4.05 23.03
N GLU A 74 -10.14 -2.93 22.34
CA GLU A 74 -10.90 -1.78 22.83
C GLU A 74 -12.34 -2.15 23.23
N LYS A 75 -12.99 -3.04 22.48
CA LYS A 75 -14.35 -3.51 22.78
C LYS A 75 -14.41 -4.52 23.93
N ALA A 76 -13.42 -5.41 24.02
CA ALA A 76 -13.39 -6.49 25.00
C ALA A 76 -12.88 -5.99 26.37
N GLU A 77 -11.84 -5.16 26.37
CA GLU A 77 -11.12 -4.70 27.55
C GLU A 77 -10.79 -3.19 27.44
N PRO A 78 -11.81 -2.32 27.56
CA PRO A 78 -11.62 -0.88 27.39
C PRO A 78 -10.66 -0.27 28.41
N GLU A 79 -10.64 -0.77 29.66
CA GLU A 79 -9.73 -0.28 30.70
C GLU A 79 -8.26 -0.59 30.38
N LEU A 80 -7.97 -1.80 29.91
CA LEU A 80 -6.64 -2.19 29.45
C LEU A 80 -6.21 -1.34 28.26
N TYR A 81 -7.12 -1.11 27.30
CA TYR A 81 -6.85 -0.27 26.15
C TYR A 81 -6.45 1.15 26.55
N VAL A 82 -7.22 1.79 27.43
CA VAL A 82 -6.92 3.15 27.94
C VAL A 82 -5.57 3.17 28.66
N ARG A 83 -5.29 2.17 29.50
CA ARG A 83 -4.01 2.08 30.20
C ARG A 83 -2.83 1.96 29.24
N LEU A 84 -2.91 1.07 28.26
CA LEU A 84 -1.85 0.88 27.26
C LEU A 84 -1.65 2.12 26.39
N LEU A 85 -2.74 2.81 26.04
CA LEU A 85 -2.69 4.06 25.31
C LEU A 85 -1.94 5.14 26.11
N ASN A 86 -2.16 5.22 27.42
CA ASN A 86 -1.47 6.19 28.29
C ASN A 86 0.01 5.84 28.50
N ASP A 87 0.32 4.58 28.81
CA ASP A 87 1.66 4.15 29.23
C ASP A 87 2.64 4.02 28.03
N TYR A 88 2.12 3.73 26.84
CA TYR A 88 2.95 3.40 25.66
C TYR A 88 2.58 4.21 24.41
N LEU A 89 2.06 5.44 24.59
CA LEU A 89 1.70 6.30 23.46
C LEU A 89 2.93 6.61 22.60
N LYS A 90 2.93 6.12 21.35
CA LYS A 90 3.88 6.55 20.33
C LYS A 90 3.22 7.54 19.39
N VAL A 91 3.64 8.80 19.45
CA VAL A 91 3.23 9.83 18.50
C VAL A 91 4.24 9.89 17.35
N SER A 92 3.78 9.66 16.12
CA SER A 92 4.56 9.92 14.91
C SER A 92 3.74 10.77 13.95
N SER A 93 4.26 11.93 13.55
CA SER A 93 3.63 12.79 12.55
C SER A 93 4.17 12.47 11.15
N ARG A 94 3.29 12.23 10.19
CA ARG A 94 3.62 12.38 8.76
C ARG A 94 3.27 13.79 8.31
N LYS A 95 4.06 14.36 7.41
CA LYS A 95 3.71 15.62 6.74
C LYS A 95 2.38 15.45 6.02
N SER A 96 1.55 16.49 6.02
CA SER A 96 0.34 16.52 5.22
C SER A 96 0.68 16.26 3.76
N TYR A 97 -0.09 15.39 3.11
CA TYR A 97 0.02 15.10 1.68
C TYR A 97 -1.38 15.09 1.08
N LEU A 98 -1.47 15.46 -0.21
CA LEU A 98 -2.71 15.39 -0.96
C LEU A 98 -3.04 13.93 -1.24
N LYS A 99 -4.21 13.46 -0.80
CA LYS A 99 -4.75 12.14 -1.12
C LYS A 99 -5.90 12.32 -2.11
N VAL A 100 -5.77 11.74 -3.30
CA VAL A 100 -6.81 11.75 -4.33
C VAL A 100 -7.35 10.33 -4.46
N GLU A 101 -8.64 10.14 -4.22
CA GLU A 101 -9.34 8.85 -4.34
C GLU A 101 -10.47 8.98 -5.35
N TYR A 102 -10.57 8.01 -6.25
CA TYR A 102 -11.70 7.90 -7.17
C TYR A 102 -12.84 7.17 -6.44
N LEU A 103 -13.98 7.83 -6.30
CA LEU A 103 -15.19 7.20 -5.78
C LEU A 103 -16.02 6.75 -6.99
N SER A 104 -16.08 5.44 -7.21
CA SER A 104 -17.03 4.81 -8.14
C SER A 104 -18.45 4.87 -7.60
#